data_AF-A0A7X2MI67-F1
#
_entry.id   AF-A0A7X2MI67-F1
#
_cell.length_a   1.000
_cell.length_b   1.000
_cell.length_c   1.000
_cell.angle_alpha   90.00
_cell.angle_beta   90.00
_cell.angle_gamma   90.00
#
_symmetry.space_group_name_H-M   'P 1'
#
loop_
_entity.id
_entity.type
_entity.pdbx_description
1 polymer ?
#
loop_
_entity_poly.entity_id
_entity_poly.type
_entity_poly.pdbx_seq_one_letter_code
_entity_poly.pdbx_strand_id
1 'polypeptide(L)' 'MMRIIEFLAGFSGLKTLSDADRKSAAEWGFLLSTLFIVPLFFLHDAGELVKIGMQLLWGACVSRAAFLANGGWKKKSRDQ' A
#
# COMPACT_ATOMS: atom_id res chain seq x y z
N MET A 1 1.16 -18.37 6.55
CA MET A 1 -0.18 -17.74 6.56
C MET A 1 -0.26 -16.51 7.48
N MET A 2 0.39 -16.51 8.66
CA MET A 2 0.31 -15.41 9.65
C MET A 2 0.89 -14.05 9.20
N ARG A 3 1.87 -14.02 8.29
CA ARG A 3 2.53 -12.79 7.84
C ARG A 3 1.65 -11.85 6.99
N ILE A 4 0.75 -12.39 6.16
CA ILE A 4 -0.07 -11.59 5.23
C ILE A 4 -1.14 -10.81 6.01
N ILE A 5 -1.70 -11.42 7.06
CA ILE A 5 -2.72 -10.79 7.91
C ILE A 5 -2.08 -9.67 8.75
N GLU A 6 -0.88 -9.87 9.29
CA GLU A 6 -0.16 -8.79 10.00
C GLU A 6 0.24 -7.64 9.06
N PHE A 7 0.60 -7.96 7.81
CA PHE A 7 0.84 -6.95 6.77
C PHE A 7 -0.42 -6.16 6.43
N LEU A 8 -1.55 -6.84 6.20
CA LEU A 8 -2.85 -6.20 5.93
C LEU A 8 -3.33 -5.40 7.14
N ALA A 9 -3.13 -5.88 8.37
CA ALA A 9 -3.47 -5.16 9.59
C ALA A 9 -2.62 -3.89 9.77
N GLY A 10 -1.32 -3.98 9.48
CA GLY A 10 -0.42 -2.82 9.45
C GLY A 10 -0.78 -1.82 8.35
N PHE A 11 -1.12 -2.31 7.16
CA PHE A 11 -1.51 -1.50 6.00
C PHE A 11 -2.89 -0.84 6.14
N SER A 12 -3.85 -1.54 6.75
CA SER A 12 -5.18 -1.03 7.08
C SER A 12 -5.16 -0.02 8.24
N GLY A 13 -4.09 -0.02 9.04
CA GLY A 13 -3.93 0.86 10.20
C GLY A 13 -4.48 0.29 11.51
N LEU A 14 -4.73 -1.03 11.57
CA LEU A 14 -5.20 -1.74 12.77
C LEU A 14 -4.10 -1.91 13.83
N LYS A 15 -2.82 -1.77 13.46
CA LYS A 15 -1.68 -1.93 14.36
C LYS A 15 -0.78 -0.69 14.25
N THR A 16 -0.48 -0.05 15.37
CA THR A 16 0.49 1.06 15.40
C THR A 16 1.85 0.48 15.03
N LEU A 17 2.38 0.89 13.88
CA LEU A 17 3.68 0.46 13.38
C LEU A 17 4.73 1.48 13.83
N SER A 18 5.89 0.99 14.29
CA SER A 18 7.04 1.85 14.56
C SER A 18 7.48 2.55 13.26
N ASP A 19 8.16 3.70 13.35
CA ASP A 19 8.57 4.49 12.18
C ASP A 19 9.32 3.65 11.12
N ALA A 20 10.20 2.75 11.57
CA ALA A 20 10.93 1.81 10.71
C ALA A 20 10.01 0.81 10.00
N ASP A 21 9.09 0.20 10.74
CA ASP A 21 8.11 -0.74 10.18
C ASP A 21 7.14 -0.05 9.23
N ARG A 22 6.84 1.24 9.46
CA ARG A 22 5.92 2.03 8.64
C ARG A 22 6.51 2.35 7.27
N LYS A 23 7.79 2.70 7.23
CA LYS A 23 8.52 2.90 5.97
C LYS A 23 8.62 1.59 5.20
N SER A 24 8.99 0.50 5.89
CA SER A 24 9.04 -0.83 5.29
C SER A 24 7.66 -1.25 4.76
N ALA A 25 6.58 -1.04 5.52
CA ALA A 25 5.21 -1.32 5.08
C ALA A 25 4.77 -0.45 3.89
N ALA A 26 5.27 0.79 3.77
CA ALA A 26 5.03 1.63 2.61
C ALA A 26 5.75 1.10 1.36
N GLU A 27 7.02 0.71 1.48
CA GLU A 27 7.82 0.12 0.40
C GLU A 27 7.18 -1.19 -0.09
N TRP A 28 6.79 -2.06 0.84
CA TRP A 28 6.07 -3.30 0.54
C TRP A 28 4.66 -3.04 -0.03
N GLY A 29 3.94 -2.04 0.46
CA GLY A 29 2.63 -1.65 -0.08
C GLY A 29 2.72 -1.11 -1.51
N PHE A 30 3.80 -0.37 -1.81
CA PHE A 30 4.10 0.10 -3.16
C PHE A 30 4.47 -1.06 -4.10
N LEU A 31 5.34 -1.98 -3.65
CA LEU A 31 5.67 -3.22 -4.36
C LEU A 31 4.44 -4.13 -4.58
N LEU A 32 3.52 -4.17 -3.62
CA LEU A 32 2.26 -4.91 -3.77
C LEU A 32 1.37 -4.24 -4.83
N SER A 33 1.37 -2.91 -4.92
CA SER A 33 0.61 -2.17 -5.93
C SER A 33 1.01 -2.55 -7.36
N THR A 34 2.28 -2.87 -7.59
CA THR A 34 2.76 -3.31 -8.91
C THR A 34 2.11 -4.60 -9.38
N LEU A 35 1.69 -5.48 -8.47
CA LEU A 35 0.95 -6.71 -8.82
C LEU A 35 -0.46 -6.42 -9.36
N PHE A 36 -1.02 -5.24 -9.11
CA PHE A 36 -2.34 -4.88 -9.62
C PHE A 36 -2.25 -4.10 -10.93
N ILE A 37 -1.27 -3.22 -11.10
CA ILE A 37 -1.13 -2.40 -12.32
C ILE A 37 -0.39 -3.12 -13.46
N VAL A 38 0.63 -3.94 -13.16
CA VAL A 38 1.45 -4.58 -14.20
C VAL A 38 0.65 -5.57 -15.04
N PRO A 39 -0.13 -6.51 -14.48
CA PRO A 39 -0.90 -7.46 -15.27
C PRO A 39 -1.95 -6.78 -16.15
N LEU A 40 -2.47 -5.63 -15.73
CA LEU A 40 -3.44 -4.82 -16.46
C LEU A 40 -2.93 -4.36 -17.85
N PHE A 41 -1.61 -4.19 -18.01
CA PHE A 41 -1.01 -3.89 -19.32
C PHE A 41 -1.01 -5.08 -20.28
N PHE A 42 -1.08 -6.32 -19.78
CA PHE A 42 -1.02 -7.54 -20.58
C PHE A 42 -2.39 -8.23 -20.72
N LEU A 43 -3.29 -8.04 -19.76
CA LEU A 43 -4.65 -8.59 -19.73
C LEU A 43 -5.62 -7.73 -20.56
N HIS A 44 -5.37 -7.66 -21.86
CA HIS A 44 -6.18 -6.86 -22.77
C HIS A 44 -7.61 -7.42 -22.96
N ASP A 45 -7.78 -8.73 -22.82
CA ASP A 45 -9.07 -9.44 -22.94
C ASP A 45 -9.82 -9.60 -21.60
N ALA A 46 -9.28 -9.08 -20.49
CA ALA A 46 -9.97 -9.14 -19.22
C ALA A 46 -11.26 -8.29 -19.25
N GLY A 47 -12.33 -8.82 -18.65
CA GLY A 47 -13.60 -8.12 -18.54
C GLY A 47 -13.44 -6.73 -17.92
N GLU A 48 -14.23 -5.77 -18.38
CA GLU A 48 -14.13 -4.35 -17.99
C GLU A 48 -14.20 -4.15 -16.46
N LEU A 49 -15.06 -4.91 -15.79
CA LEU A 49 -15.17 -4.91 -14.32
C LEU A 49 -13.88 -5.35 -13.61
N VAL A 50 -13.14 -6.31 -14.18
CA VAL A 50 -11.88 -6.78 -13.61
C VAL A 50 -10.80 -5.72 -13.74
N LYS A 51 -10.75 -5.04 -14.90
CA LYS A 51 -9.82 -3.93 -15.14
C LYS A 51 -10.08 -2.78 -14.17
N ILE A 52 -11.33 -2.35 -14.04
CA ILE A 52 -11.73 -1.29 -13.11
C ILE A 52 -11.43 -1.70 -11.67
N GLY A 53 -11.77 -2.94 -11.28
CA GLY A 53 -11.49 -3.47 -9.95
C GLY A 53 -9.99 -3.46 -9.61
N MET A 54 -9.14 -3.90 -10.53
CA MET A 54 -7.67 -3.88 -10.34
C MET A 54 -7.11 -2.46 -10.30
N GLN A 55 -7.64 -1.52 -11.09
CA GLN A 55 -7.24 -0.11 -11.03
C GLN A 55 -7.64 0.54 -9.69
N LEU A 56 -8.84 0.25 -9.18
CA LEU A 56 -9.28 0.73 -7.86
C LEU A 56 -8.42 0.15 -6.74
N LEU A 57 -8.10 -1.16 -6.80
CA LEU A 57 -7.21 -1.80 -5.83
C LEU A 57 -5.79 -1.23 -5.89
N TRP A 58 -5.27 -0.99 -7.09
CA TRP A 58 -3.99 -0.31 -7.29
C TRP A 58 -4.00 1.09 -6.67
N GLY A 59 -5.00 1.91 -6.98
CA GLY A 59 -5.13 3.28 -6.45
C GLY A 59 -5.22 3.30 -4.93
N ALA A 60 -5.99 2.38 -4.33
CA ALA A 60 -6.07 2.22 -2.88
C ALA A 60 -4.73 1.81 -2.27
N CYS A 61 -4.02 0.86 -2.89
CA CYS A 61 -2.71 0.39 -2.44
C CYS A 61 -1.65 1.50 -2.52
N VAL A 62 -1.55 2.20 -3.65
CA VAL A 62 -0.60 3.31 -3.84
C VAL A 62 -0.88 4.46 -2.87
N SER A 63 -2.14 4.83 -2.67
CA SER A 63 -2.51 5.95 -1.80
C SER A 63 -2.16 5.68 -0.34
N ARG A 64 -2.43 4.45 0.14
CA ARG A 64 -2.07 4.03 1.50
C ARG A 64 -0.55 3.90 1.68
N ALA A 65 0.17 3.34 0.70
CA ALA A 65 1.63 3.28 0.72
C ALA A 65 2.24 4.68 0.79
N ALA A 66 1.76 5.62 -0.03
CA ALA A 66 2.20 7.02 -0.01
C ALA A 66 1.91 7.70 1.33
N PHE A 67 0.75 7.45 1.93
CA PHE A 67 0.42 8.00 3.25
C PHE A 67 1.30 7.41 4.37
N LEU A 68 1.57 6.10 4.33
CA LEU A 68 2.46 5.41 5.26
C LEU A 68 3.90 5.94 5.13
N ALA A 69 4.38 6.21 3.92
CA ALA A 69 5.67 6.86 3.69
C ALA A 69 5.71 8.31 4.19
N ASN A 70 4.62 9.07 4.03
CA ASN A 70 4.60 10.51 4.33
C ASN A 70 4.35 10.89 5.78
N GLY A 71 3.53 10.17 6.53
CA GLY A 71 3.25 10.59 7.92
C GLY A 71 4.40 10.36 8.92
N GLY A 72 5.62 10.01 8.47
CA GLY A 72 6.86 10.23 9.24
C GLY A 72 7.23 11.72 9.35
N TRP A 73 6.63 12.59 8.52
CA TRP A 73 6.88 14.03 8.54
C TRP A 73 6.36 14.70 9.83
N LYS A 74 5.36 14.13 10.51
CA LYS A 74 4.76 14.77 11.70
C LYS A 74 5.62 14.71 12.97
N LYS A 75 6.81 14.08 12.93
CA LYS A 75 7.71 13.92 14.09
C LYS A 75 8.97 14.81 14.03
N LYS A 76 8.92 15.94 13.32
CA LYS A 76 10.04 16.90 13.26
C LYS A 76 9.65 18.35 13.63
N SER A 77 8.70 18.52 14.55
CA SER A 77 8.31 19.86 15.04
C SER A 77 8.08 19.93 16.56
N ARG A 78 8.78 19.11 17.35
CA ARG A 78 8.69 19.12 18.82
C ARG A 78 10.07 19.05 19.52
N ASP A 79 11.09 19.58 18.86
CA ASP A 79 12.38 19.86 19.48
C ASP A 79 13.01 21.06 18.74
N GLN A 80 12.41 22.23 18.96
CA GLN A 80 12.99 23.56 18.79
C GLN A 80 12.40 24.44 19.89
#